data_AF-W2NA19-F1
#
_entry.id   AF-W2NA19-F1
#
_cell.length_a   1.000
_cell.length_b   1.000
_cell.length_c   1.000
_cell.angle_alpha   90.00
_cell.angle_beta   90.00
_cell.angle_gamma   90.00
#
_symmetry.space_group_name_H-M   'P 1'
#
loop_
_entity.id
_entity.type
_entity.pdbx_description
1 polymer ?
#
loop_
_entity_poly.entity_id
_entity_poly.type
_entity_poly.pdbx_seq_one_letter_code
_entity_poly.pdbx_strand_id
1 'polypeptide(L)'
;MGRRKSSESRMHRRSRLSTRSDDSQAGVEDEGQLMVEEDRSVGDVSWSVYRVWINAFGGMCAALMVILGFFAAQGLTLLSTVWISYWSEQAEKYPDSQMYYVYVYMLINLAFAVVLFIRVMLLYVGSLHASRLLFNKLLNQILRAPTSFFDTTPLGRIVNRMSKDIYTLDEAIPGTVVGLLNTIVAVIITLVTISYITPVFMVILLPVLIGYYTSQRYFIKTSRELQRLDSISRSPIFALLSETLDGLSTIRAFGVENSFIGHNNYLLDKNQRAYFLNFTINCWLALRLEFVGTCIAAAAALSAVLAHGTNAAEGSAFAGLVGVSLTFAFTVTQSLNWTVRMLSQLQTQMVSVERIQTYTEMPTEAALTSIAAEKPPLDWPTAGAISFNRVDLRYRPGLPRVLRGLTFSVNAKEKVGIVGRTGAGKSSLIVGLMRLVELDAGSITIDGVDISKIGLHDLRSNIAIIPQDPVLFSGT
;
A
#
# COMPACT_ATOMS: atom_id res chain seq x y z
N MET A 1 7.45 37.83 -57.26
CA MET A 1 7.28 36.43 -57.71
C MET A 1 8.48 35.64 -57.20
N GLY A 2 8.28 34.79 -56.19
CA GLY A 2 9.37 34.08 -55.50
C GLY A 2 8.83 33.32 -54.28
N ARG A 3 8.44 32.07 -54.49
CA ARG A 3 7.76 31.18 -53.53
C ARG A 3 8.74 30.70 -52.45
N ARG A 4 8.43 31.01 -51.18
CA ARG A 4 8.95 30.32 -49.98
C ARG A 4 8.33 28.91 -49.91
N LYS A 5 9.17 27.87 -49.82
CA LYS A 5 8.78 26.52 -49.42
C LYS A 5 9.03 26.36 -47.93
N SER A 6 8.04 25.80 -47.25
CA SER A 6 7.98 25.44 -45.84
C SER A 6 8.96 24.31 -45.50
N SER A 7 9.66 24.46 -44.38
CA SER A 7 10.33 23.39 -43.66
C SER A 7 9.64 23.22 -42.30
N GLU A 8 8.63 22.37 -42.25
CA GLU A 8 8.06 21.91 -40.99
C GLU A 8 9.00 20.87 -40.37
N SER A 9 9.45 21.18 -39.17
CA SER A 9 10.30 20.37 -38.31
C SER A 9 9.51 19.18 -37.75
N ARG A 10 10.04 17.97 -37.97
CA ARG A 10 9.61 16.73 -37.33
C ARG A 10 9.85 16.84 -35.82
N MET A 11 8.78 17.03 -35.05
CA MET A 11 8.81 16.92 -33.59
C MET A 11 8.09 15.63 -33.17
N HIS A 12 8.81 14.78 -32.44
CA HIS A 12 8.44 13.42 -32.09
C HIS A 12 7.07 13.30 -31.39
N ARG A 13 6.15 12.56 -32.03
CA ARG A 13 4.94 12.01 -31.41
C ARG A 13 5.13 10.51 -31.21
N ARG A 14 5.68 10.09 -30.06
CA ARG A 14 5.60 8.69 -29.59
C ARG A 14 4.52 8.59 -28.52
N SER A 15 3.27 8.41 -28.97
CA SER A 15 2.21 7.85 -28.12
C SER A 15 2.28 6.33 -28.23
N ARG A 16 2.82 5.64 -27.22
CA ARG A 16 2.68 4.18 -27.10
C ARG A 16 1.43 3.88 -26.28
N LEU A 17 0.39 3.39 -26.96
CA LEU A 17 -0.61 2.51 -26.35
C LEU A 17 0.08 1.18 -26.03
N SER A 18 -0.04 0.69 -24.79
CA SER A 18 0.28 -0.70 -24.46
C SER A 18 -0.98 -1.40 -23.93
N THR A 19 -1.63 -2.12 -24.83
CA THR A 19 -2.54 -3.22 -24.50
C THR A 19 -1.73 -4.49 -24.23
N ARG A 20 -2.30 -5.35 -23.38
CA ARG A 20 -1.72 -6.49 -22.66
C ARG A 20 -1.20 -7.66 -23.51
N SER A 21 -0.31 -8.42 -22.84
CA SER A 21 0.06 -9.85 -22.94
C SER A 21 0.77 -10.36 -24.19
N ASP A 22 2.08 -10.58 -24.07
CA ASP A 22 2.67 -11.91 -24.18
C ASP A 22 3.99 -11.97 -23.39
N ASP A 23 4.21 -13.10 -22.72
CA ASP A 23 5.49 -13.50 -22.14
C ASP A 23 6.58 -13.52 -23.22
N SER A 24 7.82 -13.26 -22.80
CA SER A 24 9.07 -13.17 -23.60
C SER A 24 9.41 -11.81 -24.22
N GLN A 25 9.92 -10.90 -23.38
CA GLN A 25 10.92 -9.92 -23.83
C GLN A 25 12.17 -10.04 -22.96
N ALA A 26 13.17 -10.72 -23.51
CA ALA A 26 14.55 -10.60 -23.08
C ALA A 26 14.99 -9.13 -23.20
N GLY A 27 15.68 -8.65 -22.17
CA GLY A 27 16.02 -7.25 -21.95
C GLY A 27 16.76 -6.60 -23.12
N VAL A 28 16.25 -5.45 -23.54
CA VAL A 28 17.07 -4.38 -24.10
C VAL A 28 17.32 -3.44 -22.93
N GLU A 29 18.46 -3.61 -22.26
CA GLU A 29 18.95 -2.67 -21.26
C GLU A 29 19.26 -1.33 -21.98
N ASP A 30 18.52 -0.29 -21.63
CA ASP A 30 18.75 1.06 -22.14
C ASP A 30 20.11 1.55 -21.58
N GLU A 31 21.15 1.56 -22.42
CA GLU A 31 22.50 1.98 -22.04
C GLU A 31 22.49 3.46 -21.61
N GLY A 32 22.46 3.72 -20.30
CA GLY A 32 22.77 5.04 -19.72
C GLY A 32 21.73 5.64 -18.77
N GLN A 33 20.56 5.04 -18.57
CA GLN A 33 19.65 5.49 -17.52
C GLN A 33 20.12 4.97 -16.15
N LEU A 34 20.67 5.86 -15.32
CA LEU A 34 21.11 5.52 -13.96
C LEU A 34 19.95 5.17 -13.04
N MET A 35 18.80 5.83 -13.25
CA MET A 35 17.62 5.72 -12.41
C MET A 35 16.64 4.70 -12.99
N VAL A 36 16.30 3.68 -12.20
CA VAL A 36 15.30 2.69 -12.58
C VAL A 36 13.91 3.33 -12.52
N GLU A 37 13.17 3.32 -13.64
CA GLU A 37 11.75 3.71 -13.66
C GLU A 37 10.98 2.85 -12.65
N GLU A 38 10.07 3.47 -11.89
CA GLU A 38 9.34 2.75 -10.83
C GLU A 38 8.48 1.65 -11.46
N ASP A 39 8.67 0.40 -11.00
CA ASP A 39 7.78 -0.70 -11.34
C ASP A 39 6.36 -0.33 -11.00
N ARG A 40 5.58 -0.11 -12.05
CA ARG A 40 4.16 0.19 -11.93
C ARG A 40 3.45 -1.15 -11.87
N SER A 41 2.99 -1.57 -10.69
CA SER A 41 2.09 -2.73 -10.61
C SER A 41 0.79 -2.40 -11.36
N VAL A 42 0.64 -2.97 -12.57
CA VAL A 42 -0.55 -2.84 -13.41
C VAL A 42 -1.38 -4.10 -13.22
N GLY A 43 -2.39 -4.04 -12.35
CA GLY A 43 -3.26 -5.19 -12.11
C GLY A 43 -4.02 -5.12 -10.80
N ASP A 44 -4.68 -6.22 -10.47
CA ASP A 44 -5.28 -6.43 -9.15
C ASP A 44 -4.18 -6.85 -8.16
N VAL A 45 -4.22 -6.32 -6.94
CA VAL A 45 -3.28 -6.70 -5.88
C VAL A 45 -3.46 -8.19 -5.60
N SER A 46 -2.37 -8.94 -5.67
CA SER A 46 -2.40 -10.38 -5.48
C SER A 46 -2.79 -10.75 -4.04
N TRP A 47 -3.52 -11.85 -3.87
CA TRP A 47 -3.95 -12.33 -2.55
C TRP A 47 -2.76 -12.61 -1.60
N SER A 48 -1.58 -12.89 -2.15
CA SER A 48 -0.34 -13.02 -1.39
C SER A 48 -0.01 -11.77 -0.57
N VAL A 49 -0.27 -10.56 -1.09
CA VAL A 49 0.01 -9.31 -0.37
C VAL A 49 -0.93 -9.16 0.84
N TYR A 50 -2.21 -9.52 0.70
CA TYR A 50 -3.16 -9.56 1.82
C TYR A 50 -2.68 -10.54 2.90
N ARG A 51 -2.16 -11.70 2.50
CA ARG A 51 -1.62 -12.69 3.43
C ARG A 51 -0.39 -12.16 4.18
N VAL A 52 0.47 -11.36 3.54
CA VAL A 52 1.63 -10.73 4.22
C VAL A 52 1.16 -9.81 5.34
N TRP A 53 0.16 -8.96 5.07
CA TRP A 53 -0.40 -8.09 6.10
C TRP A 53 -1.11 -8.87 7.22
N ILE A 54 -1.93 -9.88 6.89
CA ILE A 54 -2.62 -10.72 7.88
C ILE A 54 -1.61 -11.50 8.75
N ASN A 55 -0.53 -12.01 8.16
CA ASN A 55 0.52 -12.68 8.92
C ASN A 55 1.24 -11.70 9.85
N ALA A 56 1.53 -10.48 9.38
CA ALA A 56 2.13 -9.44 10.21
C ALA A 56 1.21 -8.95 11.34
N PHE A 57 -0.11 -9.00 11.13
CA PHE A 57 -1.14 -8.63 12.12
C PHE A 57 -1.20 -9.55 13.34
N GLY A 58 -0.70 -10.79 13.23
CA GLY A 58 -0.84 -11.83 14.25
C GLY A 58 -1.39 -13.15 13.70
N GLY A 59 -1.51 -13.27 12.38
CA GLY A 59 -1.94 -14.48 11.68
C GLY A 59 -3.46 -14.62 11.55
N MET A 60 -3.87 -15.76 10.98
CA MET A 60 -5.28 -16.02 10.64
C MET A 60 -6.18 -16.10 11.89
N CYS A 61 -5.68 -16.62 13.01
CA CYS A 61 -6.45 -16.71 14.25
C CYS A 61 -6.82 -15.33 14.81
N ALA A 62 -5.87 -14.38 14.81
CA ALA A 62 -6.13 -13.01 15.23
C ALA A 62 -7.15 -12.31 14.30
N ALA A 63 -7.02 -12.50 12.99
CA ALA A 63 -7.98 -11.97 12.01
C ALA A 63 -9.39 -12.54 12.23
N LEU A 64 -9.51 -13.85 12.50
CA LEU A 64 -10.80 -14.49 12.81
C LEU A 64 -11.43 -13.95 14.08
N MET A 65 -10.66 -13.73 15.16
CA MET A 65 -11.16 -13.12 16.39
C MET A 65 -11.71 -11.72 16.17
N VAL A 66 -11.05 -10.90 15.35
CA VAL A 66 -11.54 -9.58 14.97
C VAL A 66 -12.88 -9.70 14.24
N ILE A 67 -12.96 -10.55 13.20
CA ILE A 67 -14.20 -10.79 12.44
C ILE A 67 -15.35 -11.20 13.37
N LEU A 68 -15.09 -12.16 14.27
CA LEU A 68 -16.08 -12.60 15.27
C LEU A 68 -16.51 -11.44 16.19
N GLY A 69 -15.60 -10.57 16.60
CA GLY A 69 -15.92 -9.37 17.38
C GLY A 69 -16.85 -8.39 16.64
N PHE A 70 -16.72 -8.26 15.31
CA PHE A 70 -17.65 -7.46 14.51
C PHE A 70 -19.03 -8.09 14.42
N PHE A 71 -19.11 -9.42 14.22
CA PHE A 71 -20.38 -10.16 14.26
C PHE A 71 -21.05 -10.08 15.64
N ALA A 72 -20.29 -10.25 16.73
CA ALA A 72 -20.80 -10.16 18.08
C ALA A 72 -21.36 -8.77 18.40
N ALA A 73 -20.64 -7.70 18.03
CA ALA A 73 -21.10 -6.33 18.23
C ALA A 73 -22.40 -6.06 17.49
N GLN A 74 -22.48 -6.43 16.20
CA GLN A 74 -23.69 -6.19 15.41
C GLN A 74 -24.85 -7.11 15.82
N GLY A 75 -24.56 -8.33 16.28
CA GLY A 75 -25.55 -9.23 16.88
C GLY A 75 -26.15 -8.66 18.17
N LEU A 76 -25.34 -8.02 19.02
CA LEU A 76 -25.82 -7.31 20.21
C LEU A 76 -26.67 -6.09 19.85
N THR A 77 -26.31 -5.35 18.80
CA THR A 77 -27.16 -4.27 18.26
C THR A 77 -28.52 -4.82 17.81
N LEU A 78 -28.53 -5.92 17.04
CA LEU A 78 -29.77 -6.57 16.62
C LEU A 78 -30.61 -7.01 17.83
N LEU A 79 -29.97 -7.64 18.82
CA LEU A 79 -30.62 -8.09 20.04
C LEU A 79 -31.25 -6.92 20.81
N SER A 80 -30.53 -5.79 20.91
CA SER A 80 -31.02 -4.55 21.52
C SER A 80 -32.28 -4.02 20.81
N THR A 81 -32.27 -4.01 19.47
CA THR A 81 -33.41 -3.57 18.66
C THR A 81 -34.62 -4.51 18.78
N VAL A 82 -34.40 -5.83 18.73
CA VAL A 82 -35.47 -6.82 18.92
C VAL A 82 -36.04 -6.74 20.34
N TRP A 83 -35.19 -6.49 21.34
CA TRP A 83 -35.62 -6.30 22.73
C TRP A 83 -36.55 -5.09 22.89
N ILE A 84 -36.26 -3.96 22.23
CA ILE A 84 -37.17 -2.79 22.21
C ILE A 84 -38.53 -3.18 21.60
N SER A 85 -38.53 -3.93 20.50
CA SER A 85 -39.77 -4.39 19.85
C SER A 85 -40.59 -5.28 20.79
N TYR A 86 -39.93 -6.19 21.51
CA TYR A 86 -40.57 -7.09 22.48
C TYR A 86 -41.09 -6.32 23.71
N TRP A 87 -40.29 -5.39 24.23
CA TRP A 87 -40.69 -4.52 25.34
C TRP A 87 -41.92 -3.69 25.00
N SER A 88 -41.96 -3.10 23.80
CA SER A 88 -43.09 -2.27 23.35
C SER A 88 -44.43 -3.03 23.35
N GLU A 89 -44.41 -4.33 23.05
CA GLU A 89 -45.62 -5.17 23.06
C GLU A 89 -46.05 -5.55 24.48
N GLN A 90 -45.11 -5.91 25.35
CA GLN A 90 -45.39 -6.33 26.72
C GLN A 90 -45.77 -5.14 27.62
N ALA A 91 -45.32 -3.93 27.26
CA ALA A 91 -45.54 -2.72 28.02
C ALA A 91 -47.02 -2.40 28.23
N GLU A 92 -47.88 -2.77 27.28
CA GLU A 92 -49.33 -2.55 27.35
C GLU A 92 -50.02 -3.57 28.29
N LYS A 93 -49.43 -4.75 28.48
CA LYS A 93 -49.98 -5.83 29.33
C LYS A 93 -49.48 -5.79 30.78
N TYR A 94 -48.25 -5.32 31.03
CA TYR A 94 -47.62 -5.35 32.35
C TYR A 94 -46.94 -4.01 32.73
N PRO A 95 -47.72 -2.97 33.07
CA PRO A 95 -47.20 -1.62 33.35
C PRO A 95 -46.31 -1.55 34.60
N ASP A 96 -46.46 -2.43 35.58
CA ASP A 96 -45.63 -2.40 36.81
C ASP A 96 -44.22 -2.99 36.62
N SER A 97 -43.96 -3.68 35.50
CA SER A 97 -42.70 -4.39 35.23
C SER A 97 -41.72 -3.64 34.33
N GLN A 98 -41.97 -2.36 34.04
CA GLN A 98 -41.19 -1.55 33.08
C GLN A 98 -39.69 -1.48 33.42
N MET A 99 -39.35 -1.42 34.71
CA MET A 99 -37.96 -1.35 35.16
C MET A 99 -37.15 -2.61 34.79
N TYR A 100 -37.78 -3.79 34.77
CA TYR A 100 -37.12 -5.03 34.33
C TYR A 100 -36.63 -4.92 32.88
N TYR A 101 -37.51 -4.43 31.98
CA TYR A 101 -37.16 -4.26 30.56
C TYR A 101 -36.05 -3.24 30.35
N VAL A 102 -36.06 -2.15 31.13
CA VAL A 102 -35.00 -1.13 31.11
C VAL A 102 -33.66 -1.71 31.59
N TYR A 103 -33.63 -2.50 32.67
CA TYR A 103 -32.39 -3.12 33.16
C TYR A 103 -31.79 -4.10 32.15
N VAL A 104 -32.60 -4.95 31.51
CA VAL A 104 -32.12 -5.87 30.47
C VAL A 104 -31.61 -5.10 29.26
N TYR A 105 -32.33 -4.06 28.82
CA TYR A 105 -31.87 -3.19 27.73
C TYR A 105 -30.52 -2.52 28.05
N MET A 106 -30.37 -2.00 29.27
CA MET A 106 -29.12 -1.41 29.74
C MET A 106 -27.97 -2.43 29.75
N LEU A 107 -28.23 -3.67 30.19
CA LEU A 107 -27.24 -4.75 30.20
C LEU A 107 -26.77 -5.10 28.78
N ILE A 108 -27.69 -5.22 27.81
CA ILE A 108 -27.37 -5.51 26.41
C ILE A 108 -26.49 -4.39 25.83
N ASN A 109 -26.85 -3.12 26.08
CA ASN A 109 -26.08 -1.98 25.57
C ASN A 109 -24.71 -1.83 26.28
N LEU A 110 -24.61 -2.19 27.56
CA LEU A 110 -23.34 -2.26 28.25
C LEU A 110 -22.44 -3.35 27.66
N ALA A 111 -22.98 -4.55 27.41
CA ALA A 111 -22.27 -5.62 26.72
C ALA A 111 -21.84 -5.20 25.31
N PHE A 112 -22.70 -4.50 24.56
CA PHE A 112 -22.37 -3.92 23.26
C PHE A 112 -21.20 -2.93 23.35
N ALA A 113 -21.22 -2.01 24.31
CA ALA A 113 -20.14 -1.05 24.52
C ALA A 113 -18.80 -1.75 24.82
N VAL A 114 -18.82 -2.79 25.66
CA VAL A 114 -17.63 -3.59 25.98
C VAL A 114 -17.10 -4.33 24.74
N VAL A 115 -17.97 -5.02 23.99
CA VAL A 115 -17.57 -5.72 22.75
C VAL A 115 -17.06 -4.74 21.69
N LEU A 116 -17.68 -3.56 21.57
CA LEU A 116 -17.25 -2.50 20.68
C LEU A 116 -15.86 -1.99 21.06
N PHE A 117 -15.58 -1.79 22.35
CA PHE A 117 -14.26 -1.42 22.84
C PHE A 117 -13.22 -2.51 22.54
N ILE A 118 -13.51 -3.77 22.87
CA ILE A 118 -12.60 -4.91 22.65
C ILE A 118 -12.29 -5.09 21.17
N ARG A 119 -13.28 -5.07 20.27
CA ARG A 119 -13.03 -5.28 18.83
C ARG A 119 -12.17 -4.17 18.23
N VAL A 120 -12.37 -2.91 18.66
CA VAL A 120 -11.58 -1.77 18.18
C VAL A 120 -10.15 -1.89 18.69
N MET A 121 -9.97 -2.20 19.98
CA MET A 121 -8.65 -2.41 20.55
C MET A 121 -7.89 -3.57 19.88
N LEU A 122 -8.54 -4.72 19.67
CA LEU A 122 -7.92 -5.86 18.97
C LEU A 122 -7.47 -5.49 17.55
N LEU A 123 -8.29 -4.76 16.81
CA LEU A 123 -7.96 -4.33 15.45
C LEU A 123 -6.77 -3.36 15.45
N TYR A 124 -6.82 -2.28 16.23
CA TYR A 124 -5.75 -1.29 16.21
C TYR A 124 -4.44 -1.81 16.80
N VAL A 125 -4.48 -2.64 17.87
CA VAL A 125 -3.27 -3.27 18.42
C VAL A 125 -2.64 -4.24 17.41
N GLY A 126 -3.45 -5.06 16.73
CA GLY A 126 -2.95 -5.96 15.69
C GLY A 126 -2.37 -5.19 14.50
N SER A 127 -2.99 -4.08 14.09
CA SER A 127 -2.47 -3.22 13.03
C SER A 127 -1.16 -2.52 13.41
N LEU A 128 -1.04 -2.03 14.64
CA LEU A 128 0.22 -1.48 15.16
C LEU A 128 1.32 -2.55 15.22
N HIS A 129 0.98 -3.78 15.57
CA HIS A 129 1.93 -4.90 15.54
C HIS A 129 2.42 -5.18 14.11
N ALA A 130 1.49 -5.24 13.14
CA ALA A 130 1.82 -5.41 11.73
C ALA A 130 2.75 -4.31 11.23
N SER A 131 2.45 -3.06 11.57
CA SER A 131 3.25 -1.92 11.18
C SER A 131 4.65 -1.97 11.74
N ARG A 132 4.79 -2.18 13.05
CA ARG A 132 6.10 -2.26 13.70
C ARG A 132 6.95 -3.37 13.09
N LEU A 133 6.35 -4.53 12.81
CA LEU A 133 7.06 -5.66 12.19
C LEU A 133 7.54 -5.32 10.78
N LEU A 134 6.65 -4.78 9.94
CA LEU A 134 6.96 -4.46 8.55
C LEU A 134 7.93 -3.27 8.45
N PHE A 135 7.78 -2.25 9.29
CA PHE A 135 8.71 -1.13 9.40
C PHE A 135 10.12 -1.60 9.78
N ASN A 136 10.25 -2.44 10.81
CA ASN A 136 11.55 -2.95 11.23
C ASN A 136 12.20 -3.83 10.16
N LYS A 137 11.42 -4.67 9.47
CA LYS A 137 11.92 -5.45 8.33
C LYS A 137 12.38 -4.56 7.19
N LEU A 138 11.58 -3.56 6.83
CA LEU A 138 11.90 -2.58 5.78
C LEU A 138 13.18 -1.81 6.12
N LEU A 139 13.27 -1.26 7.33
CA LEU A 139 14.44 -0.52 7.80
C LEU A 139 15.71 -1.38 7.76
N ASN A 140 15.63 -2.60 8.30
CA ASN A 140 16.79 -3.51 8.32
C ASN A 140 17.22 -3.89 6.89
N GLN A 141 16.26 -4.13 5.99
CA GLN A 141 16.58 -4.46 4.60
C GLN A 141 17.22 -3.27 3.87
N ILE A 142 16.72 -2.04 4.07
CA ILE A 142 17.29 -0.82 3.48
C ILE A 142 18.71 -0.59 3.99
N LEU A 143 18.95 -0.69 5.29
CA LEU A 143 20.29 -0.52 5.87
C LEU A 143 21.30 -1.56 5.37
N ARG A 144 20.81 -2.72 4.93
CA ARG A 144 21.62 -3.80 4.35
C ARG A 144 21.59 -3.83 2.82
N ALA A 145 21.00 -2.84 2.16
CA ALA A 145 20.96 -2.79 0.71
C ALA A 145 22.36 -2.47 0.14
N PRO A 146 22.75 -3.05 -1.01
CA PRO A 146 24.03 -2.76 -1.64
C PRO A 146 24.10 -1.30 -2.09
N THR A 147 25.30 -0.71 -2.17
CA THR A 147 25.47 0.69 -2.61
C THR A 147 24.84 0.96 -3.98
N SER A 148 24.85 -0.02 -4.89
CA SER A 148 24.20 0.06 -6.21
C SER A 148 22.70 0.36 -6.14
N PHE A 149 22.02 -0.08 -5.08
CA PHE A 149 20.60 0.23 -4.85
C PHE A 149 20.40 1.73 -4.60
N PHE A 150 21.25 2.35 -3.78
CA PHE A 150 21.19 3.79 -3.49
C PHE A 150 21.61 4.64 -4.68
N ASP A 151 22.51 4.15 -5.53
CA ASP A 151 22.91 4.84 -6.76
C ASP A 151 21.83 4.81 -7.86
N THR A 152 20.96 3.79 -7.83
CA THR A 152 19.91 3.57 -8.85
C THR A 152 18.53 4.03 -8.41
N THR A 153 18.32 4.15 -7.10
CA THR A 153 17.01 4.43 -6.52
C THR A 153 16.98 5.87 -6.04
N PRO A 154 16.03 6.70 -6.53
CA PRO A 154 15.89 8.05 -6.02
C PRO A 154 15.66 8.07 -4.52
N LEU A 155 16.40 8.91 -3.79
CA LEU A 155 16.27 9.04 -2.33
C LEU A 155 14.82 9.34 -1.91
N GLY A 156 14.12 10.20 -2.65
CA GLY A 156 12.70 10.49 -2.40
C GLY A 156 11.78 9.28 -2.48
N ARG A 157 12.14 8.25 -3.26
CA ARG A 157 11.40 6.98 -3.32
C ARG A 157 11.54 6.21 -2.01
N ILE A 158 12.76 6.10 -1.48
CA ILE A 158 13.06 5.43 -0.20
C ILE A 158 12.33 6.15 0.95
N VAL A 159 12.42 7.48 0.98
CA VAL A 159 11.72 8.31 1.99
C VAL A 159 10.21 8.11 1.91
N ASN A 160 9.62 8.11 0.71
CA ASN A 160 8.18 7.87 0.53
C ASN A 160 7.74 6.48 1.03
N ARG A 161 8.57 5.44 0.83
CA ARG A 161 8.29 4.09 1.35
C ARG A 161 8.28 4.08 2.87
N MET A 162 9.27 4.72 3.50
CA MET A 162 9.40 4.76 4.96
C MET A 162 8.44 5.74 5.65
N SER A 163 7.80 6.65 4.90
CA SER A 163 6.86 7.64 5.43
C SER A 163 5.42 7.36 4.98
N LYS A 164 5.05 7.70 3.74
CA LYS A 164 3.67 7.64 3.24
C LYS A 164 3.12 6.22 3.16
N ASP A 165 3.92 5.25 2.71
CA ASP A 165 3.45 3.87 2.61
C ASP A 165 3.31 3.22 4.00
N ILE A 166 4.21 3.55 4.93
CA ILE A 166 4.08 3.16 6.34
C ILE A 166 2.87 3.83 7.01
N TYR A 167 2.65 5.13 6.78
CA TYR A 167 1.45 5.85 7.23
C TYR A 167 0.16 5.20 6.73
N THR A 168 0.15 4.74 5.48
CA THR A 168 -1.00 4.01 4.91
C THR A 168 -1.27 2.73 5.69
N LEU A 169 -0.22 2.05 6.15
CA LEU A 169 -0.31 0.84 6.95
C LEU A 169 -0.72 1.12 8.41
N ASP A 170 -0.25 2.22 8.98
CA ASP A 170 -0.54 2.67 10.35
C ASP A 170 -1.99 3.15 10.53
N GLU A 171 -2.48 3.99 9.62
CA GLU A 171 -3.74 4.72 9.82
C GLU A 171 -4.81 4.39 8.77
N ALA A 172 -4.41 4.38 7.49
CA ALA A 172 -5.37 4.31 6.41
C ALA A 172 -6.00 2.91 6.26
N ILE A 173 -5.20 1.84 6.29
CA ILE A 173 -5.68 0.46 6.18
C ILE A 173 -6.57 0.10 7.38
N PRO A 174 -6.18 0.32 8.65
CA PRO A 174 -7.03 -0.03 9.79
C PRO A 174 -8.39 0.66 9.75
N GLY A 175 -8.41 1.96 9.42
CA GLY A 175 -9.66 2.72 9.26
C GLY A 175 -10.56 2.14 8.16
N THR A 176 -10.00 1.84 6.98
CA THR A 176 -10.76 1.24 5.88
C THR A 176 -11.26 -0.17 6.22
N VAL A 177 -10.46 -0.99 6.91
CA VAL A 177 -10.87 -2.35 7.33
C VAL A 177 -12.00 -2.28 8.36
N VAL A 178 -11.95 -1.36 9.33
CA VAL A 178 -13.06 -1.13 10.27
C VAL A 178 -14.32 -0.75 9.51
N GLY A 179 -14.23 0.20 8.57
CA GLY A 179 -15.36 0.61 7.72
C GLY A 179 -15.93 -0.56 6.92
N LEU A 180 -15.06 -1.32 6.25
CA LEU A 180 -15.43 -2.46 5.42
C LEU A 180 -16.11 -3.58 6.22
N LEU A 181 -15.54 -3.95 7.37
CA LEU A 181 -16.12 -4.99 8.23
C LEU A 181 -17.45 -4.56 8.82
N ASN A 182 -17.57 -3.29 9.26
CA ASN A 182 -18.84 -2.76 9.75
C ASN A 182 -19.93 -2.85 8.68
N THR A 183 -19.63 -2.46 7.44
CA THR A 183 -20.64 -2.43 6.36
C THR A 183 -20.98 -3.83 5.87
N ILE A 184 -20.01 -4.74 5.71
CA ILE A 184 -20.26 -6.13 5.30
C ILE A 184 -21.11 -6.85 6.34
N VAL A 185 -20.75 -6.75 7.62
CA VAL A 185 -21.49 -7.42 8.70
C VAL A 185 -22.89 -6.82 8.84
N ALA A 186 -23.04 -5.49 8.71
CA ALA A 186 -24.36 -4.84 8.72
C ALA A 186 -25.25 -5.32 7.57
N VAL A 187 -24.71 -5.46 6.35
CA VAL A 187 -25.45 -6.00 5.20
C VAL A 187 -25.88 -7.45 5.46
N ILE A 188 -24.97 -8.31 5.94
CA ILE A 188 -25.28 -9.72 6.23
C ILE A 188 -26.41 -9.81 7.27
N ILE A 189 -26.29 -9.10 8.39
CA ILE A 189 -27.28 -9.14 9.46
C ILE A 189 -28.62 -8.57 9.01
N THR A 190 -28.62 -7.49 8.24
CA THR A 190 -29.83 -6.91 7.66
C THR A 190 -30.54 -7.92 6.77
N LEU A 191 -29.83 -8.55 5.83
CA LEU A 191 -30.41 -9.54 4.92
C LEU A 191 -30.95 -10.76 5.68
N VAL A 192 -30.20 -11.27 6.67
CA VAL A 192 -30.67 -12.39 7.52
C VAL A 192 -31.93 -11.99 8.29
N THR A 193 -31.97 -10.79 8.85
CA THR A 193 -33.13 -10.30 9.62
C THR A 193 -34.38 -10.15 8.75
N ILE A 194 -34.26 -9.52 7.58
CA ILE A 194 -35.38 -9.37 6.63
C ILE A 194 -35.87 -10.74 6.15
N SER A 195 -34.95 -11.66 5.82
CA SER A 195 -35.30 -13.01 5.38
C SER A 195 -35.98 -13.85 6.47
N TYR A 196 -35.62 -13.64 7.75
CA TYR A 196 -36.26 -14.31 8.88
C TYR A 196 -37.69 -13.79 9.11
N ILE A 197 -37.87 -12.47 9.13
CA ILE A 197 -39.17 -11.83 9.38
C ILE A 197 -40.13 -12.08 8.20
N THR A 198 -39.60 -12.06 6.98
CA THR A 198 -40.41 -12.12 5.77
C THR A 198 -39.85 -13.13 4.76
N PRO A 199 -40.11 -14.45 4.90
CA PRO A 199 -39.51 -15.48 4.04
C PRO A 199 -39.77 -15.30 2.54
N VAL A 200 -40.89 -14.69 2.15
CA VAL A 200 -41.24 -14.36 0.76
C VAL A 200 -40.19 -13.45 0.10
N PHE A 201 -39.48 -12.63 0.88
CA PHE A 201 -38.39 -11.77 0.41
C PHE A 201 -37.25 -12.54 -0.27
N MET A 202 -37.02 -13.81 0.11
CA MET A 202 -35.96 -14.64 -0.49
C MET A 202 -36.10 -14.79 -2.01
N VAL A 203 -37.33 -14.76 -2.53
CA VAL A 203 -37.60 -14.82 -3.97
C VAL A 203 -37.12 -13.53 -4.68
N ILE A 204 -37.26 -12.38 -4.02
CA ILE A 204 -36.90 -11.06 -4.54
C ILE A 204 -35.41 -10.76 -4.33
N LEU A 205 -34.79 -11.38 -3.32
CA LEU A 205 -33.37 -11.25 -3.01
C LEU A 205 -32.46 -11.69 -4.17
N LEU A 206 -32.83 -12.76 -4.88
CA LEU A 206 -31.98 -13.37 -5.91
C LEU A 206 -31.81 -12.43 -7.14
N PRO A 207 -32.88 -11.84 -7.73
CA PRO A 207 -32.75 -10.79 -8.74
C PRO A 207 -31.97 -9.56 -8.27
N VAL A 208 -32.18 -9.14 -7.02
CA VAL A 208 -31.50 -7.99 -6.40
C VAL A 208 -29.99 -8.21 -6.32
N LEU A 209 -29.55 -9.39 -5.86
CA LEU A 209 -28.14 -9.75 -5.77
C LEU A 209 -27.48 -9.81 -7.15
N ILE A 210 -28.19 -10.30 -8.17
CA ILE A 210 -27.69 -10.30 -9.56
C ILE A 210 -27.52 -8.86 -10.08
N GLY A 211 -28.51 -8.00 -9.86
CA GLY A 211 -28.45 -6.58 -10.24
C GLY A 211 -27.31 -5.82 -9.53
N TYR A 212 -27.09 -6.14 -8.26
CA TYR A 212 -25.96 -5.61 -7.48
C TYR A 212 -24.61 -6.10 -8.03
N TYR A 213 -24.44 -7.41 -8.20
CA TYR A 213 -23.20 -8.01 -8.66
C TYR A 213 -22.79 -7.49 -10.04
N THR A 214 -23.75 -7.39 -10.97
CA THR A 214 -23.50 -6.82 -12.31
C THR A 214 -23.08 -5.35 -12.21
N SER A 215 -23.81 -4.51 -11.47
CA SER A 215 -23.48 -3.09 -11.29
C SER A 215 -22.12 -2.89 -10.62
N GLN A 216 -21.79 -3.68 -9.59
CA GLN A 216 -20.50 -3.66 -8.90
C GLN A 216 -19.36 -4.02 -9.85
N ARG A 217 -19.51 -5.07 -10.67
CA ARG A 217 -18.47 -5.51 -11.61
C ARG A 217 -18.16 -4.45 -12.67
N TYR A 218 -19.17 -3.76 -13.18
CA TYR A 218 -18.96 -2.62 -14.10
C TYR A 218 -18.32 -1.43 -13.40
N PHE A 219 -18.80 -1.10 -12.19
CA PHE A 219 -18.26 0.01 -11.40
C PHE A 219 -16.76 -0.17 -11.11
N ILE A 220 -16.37 -1.32 -10.54
CA ILE A 220 -14.98 -1.56 -10.12
C ILE A 220 -14.02 -1.42 -11.31
N LYS A 221 -14.36 -2.05 -12.45
CA LYS A 221 -13.52 -1.99 -13.65
C LYS A 221 -13.32 -0.55 -14.14
N THR A 222 -14.39 0.22 -14.25
CA THR A 222 -14.32 1.58 -14.77
C THR A 222 -13.73 2.57 -13.77
N SER A 223 -14.10 2.45 -12.48
CA SER A 223 -13.59 3.29 -11.39
C SER A 223 -12.07 3.17 -11.28
N ARG A 224 -11.52 1.95 -11.41
CA ARG A 224 -10.07 1.70 -11.39
C ARG A 224 -9.34 2.42 -12.52
N GLU A 225 -9.82 2.31 -13.76
CA GLU A 225 -9.18 3.01 -14.89
C GLU A 225 -9.30 4.54 -14.77
N LEU A 226 -10.41 5.04 -14.23
CA LEU A 226 -10.58 6.48 -13.96
C LEU A 226 -9.65 6.97 -12.84
N GLN A 227 -9.50 6.22 -11.74
CA GLN A 227 -8.51 6.53 -10.70
C GLN A 227 -7.08 6.50 -11.26
N ARG A 228 -6.79 5.56 -12.16
CA ARG A 228 -5.50 5.51 -12.86
C ARG A 228 -5.28 6.75 -13.72
N LEU A 229 -6.27 7.19 -14.49
CA LEU A 229 -6.20 8.41 -15.30
C LEU A 229 -6.03 9.66 -14.42
N ASP A 230 -6.75 9.76 -13.32
CA ASP A 230 -6.60 10.84 -12.33
C ASP A 230 -5.17 10.88 -11.77
N SER A 231 -4.66 9.75 -11.28
CA SER A 231 -3.31 9.68 -10.72
C SER A 231 -2.21 10.04 -11.74
N ILE A 232 -2.31 9.58 -13.00
CA ILE A 232 -1.32 9.90 -14.04
C ILE A 232 -1.38 11.38 -14.41
N SER A 233 -2.59 11.93 -14.56
CA SER A 233 -2.77 13.32 -14.97
C SER A 233 -2.40 14.33 -13.88
N ARG A 234 -2.43 13.92 -12.61
CA ARG A 234 -2.07 14.76 -11.47
C ARG A 234 -0.56 14.95 -11.30
N SER A 235 0.26 13.94 -11.61
CA SER A 235 1.72 14.01 -11.38
C SER A 235 2.43 15.15 -12.13
N PRO A 236 2.12 15.43 -13.41
CA PRO A 236 2.72 16.56 -14.13
C PRO A 236 2.47 17.93 -13.50
N ILE A 237 1.34 18.11 -12.80
CA ILE A 237 1.00 19.38 -12.13
C ILE A 237 2.02 19.67 -11.01
N PHE A 238 2.33 18.66 -10.18
CA PHE A 238 3.33 18.80 -9.12
C PHE A 238 4.76 18.94 -9.66
N ALA A 239 5.08 18.26 -10.77
CA ALA A 239 6.37 18.39 -11.44
C ALA A 239 6.57 19.83 -11.97
N LEU A 240 5.58 20.36 -12.70
CA LEU A 240 5.62 21.74 -13.19
C LEU A 240 5.75 22.75 -12.05
N LEU A 241 5.02 22.54 -10.95
CA LEU A 241 5.11 23.41 -9.79
C LEU A 241 6.51 23.41 -9.17
N SER A 242 7.13 22.24 -9.04
CA SER A 242 8.49 22.10 -8.50
C SER A 242 9.52 22.78 -9.43
N GLU A 243 9.44 22.51 -10.74
CA GLU A 243 10.31 23.14 -11.74
C GLU A 243 10.14 24.67 -11.79
N THR A 244 8.90 25.16 -11.60
CA THR A 244 8.61 26.60 -11.54
C THR A 244 9.21 27.24 -10.28
N LEU A 245 9.20 26.55 -9.14
CA LEU A 245 9.80 27.04 -7.90
C LEU A 245 11.33 27.10 -8.02
N ASP A 246 11.96 26.05 -8.56
CA ASP A 246 13.41 26.00 -8.77
C ASP A 246 13.87 27.03 -9.81
N GLY A 247 13.07 27.25 -10.86
CA GLY A 247 13.36 28.16 -11.98
C GLY A 247 12.76 29.56 -11.84
N LEU A 248 12.24 29.94 -10.67
CA LEU A 248 11.39 31.14 -10.52
C LEU A 248 12.08 32.43 -10.98
N SER A 249 13.36 32.61 -10.64
CA SER A 249 14.15 33.76 -11.05
C SER A 249 14.30 33.84 -12.57
N THR A 250 14.52 32.69 -13.22
CA THR A 250 14.67 32.57 -14.67
C THR A 250 13.36 32.93 -15.37
N ILE A 251 12.23 32.37 -14.92
CA ILE A 251 10.91 32.63 -15.51
C ILE A 251 10.57 34.13 -15.47
N ARG A 252 10.81 34.79 -14.33
CA ARG A 252 10.60 36.24 -14.17
C ARG A 252 11.58 37.07 -14.99
N ALA A 253 12.84 36.67 -15.06
CA ALA A 253 13.85 37.39 -15.84
C ALA A 253 13.53 37.41 -17.34
N PHE A 254 12.91 36.33 -17.87
CA PHE A 254 12.51 36.23 -19.26
C PHE A 254 11.07 36.70 -19.54
N GLY A 255 10.29 37.08 -18.53
CA GLY A 255 8.92 37.58 -18.68
C GLY A 255 7.93 36.56 -19.28
N VAL A 256 8.11 35.27 -18.97
CA VAL A 256 7.32 34.16 -19.55
C VAL A 256 6.30 33.56 -18.57
N GLU A 257 5.91 34.31 -17.53
CA GLU A 257 4.98 33.85 -16.48
C GLU A 257 3.63 33.38 -17.06
N ASN A 258 3.07 34.14 -18.00
CA ASN A 258 1.78 33.81 -18.62
C ASN A 258 1.81 32.48 -19.38
N SER A 259 2.97 32.11 -19.94
CA SER A 259 3.15 30.82 -20.62
C SER A 259 3.09 29.67 -19.61
N PHE A 260 3.78 29.81 -18.47
CA PHE A 260 3.75 28.83 -17.38
C PHE A 260 2.36 28.71 -16.74
N ILE A 261 1.66 29.83 -16.54
CA ILE A 261 0.27 29.83 -16.04
C ILE A 261 -0.64 29.09 -17.03
N GLY A 262 -0.53 29.37 -18.33
CA GLY A 262 -1.31 28.69 -19.37
C GLY A 262 -1.02 27.19 -19.41
N HIS A 263 0.25 26.78 -19.26
CA HIS A 263 0.63 25.37 -19.19
C HIS A 263 0.05 24.69 -17.95
N ASN A 264 0.12 25.34 -16.78
CA ASN A 264 -0.46 24.83 -15.54
C ASN A 264 -1.98 24.65 -15.66
N ASN A 265 -2.69 25.63 -16.22
CA ASN A 265 -4.14 25.55 -16.46
C ASN A 265 -4.48 24.38 -17.38
N TYR A 266 -3.71 24.15 -18.45
CA TYR A 266 -3.91 23.00 -19.34
C TYR A 266 -3.74 21.65 -18.61
N LEU A 267 -2.72 21.53 -17.76
CA LEU A 267 -2.49 20.31 -16.96
C LEU A 267 -3.60 20.09 -15.93
N LEU A 268 -4.04 21.17 -15.26
CA LEU A 268 -5.18 21.16 -14.34
C LEU A 268 -6.46 20.71 -15.03
N ASP A 269 -6.81 21.29 -16.18
CA ASP A 269 -7.99 20.91 -16.96
C ASP A 269 -7.96 19.44 -17.37
N LYS A 270 -6.78 18.95 -17.76
CA LYS A 270 -6.59 17.54 -18.12
C LYS A 270 -6.85 16.62 -16.92
N ASN A 271 -6.38 16.98 -15.73
CA ASN A 271 -6.66 16.22 -14.51
C ASN A 271 -8.14 16.32 -14.09
N GLN A 272 -8.71 17.52 -14.12
CA GLN A 272 -10.11 17.76 -13.76
C GLN A 272 -11.09 16.94 -14.61
N ARG A 273 -10.80 16.73 -15.90
CA ARG A 273 -11.61 15.83 -16.75
C ARG A 273 -11.65 14.39 -16.21
N ALA A 274 -10.52 13.85 -15.77
CA ALA A 274 -10.46 12.51 -15.19
C ALA A 274 -11.16 12.47 -13.81
N TYR A 275 -10.92 13.48 -12.98
CA TYR A 275 -11.54 13.63 -11.67
C TYR A 275 -13.07 13.74 -11.76
N PHE A 276 -13.60 14.56 -12.67
CA PHE A 276 -15.03 14.73 -12.89
C PHE A 276 -15.72 13.43 -13.33
N LEU A 277 -15.08 12.65 -14.20
CA LEU A 277 -15.59 11.32 -14.58
C LEU A 277 -15.59 10.35 -13.40
N ASN A 278 -14.58 10.42 -12.52
CA ASN A 278 -14.54 9.64 -11.29
C ASN A 278 -15.69 10.01 -10.33
N PHE A 279 -15.99 11.30 -10.20
CA PHE A 279 -17.15 11.75 -9.43
C PHE A 279 -18.47 11.25 -10.05
N THR A 280 -18.61 11.36 -11.38
CA THR A 280 -19.82 10.96 -12.11
C THR A 280 -20.12 9.48 -11.95
N ILE A 281 -19.10 8.60 -12.02
CA ILE A 281 -19.32 7.16 -11.84
C ILE A 281 -19.72 6.80 -10.40
N ASN A 282 -19.24 7.55 -9.40
CA ASN A 282 -19.68 7.38 -8.01
C ASN A 282 -21.17 7.74 -7.85
N CYS A 283 -21.64 8.81 -8.50
CA CYS A 283 -23.06 9.16 -8.55
C CYS A 283 -23.89 8.10 -9.28
N TRP A 284 -23.39 7.59 -10.41
CA TRP A 284 -24.04 6.51 -11.16
C TRP A 284 -24.24 5.25 -10.31
N LEU A 285 -23.23 4.84 -9.54
CA LEU A 285 -23.35 3.70 -8.63
C LEU A 285 -24.34 4.00 -7.51
N ALA A 286 -24.26 5.19 -6.90
CA ALA A 286 -25.15 5.58 -5.81
C ALA A 286 -26.62 5.51 -6.22
N LEU A 287 -26.99 6.08 -7.38
CA LEU A 287 -28.36 6.03 -7.89
C LEU A 287 -28.86 4.60 -8.11
N ARG A 288 -28.02 3.71 -8.67
CA ARG A 288 -28.40 2.31 -8.87
C ARG A 288 -28.57 1.54 -7.56
N LEU A 289 -27.69 1.79 -6.59
CA LEU A 289 -27.78 1.15 -5.28
C LEU A 289 -29.02 1.64 -4.52
N GLU A 290 -29.33 2.94 -4.56
CA GLU A 290 -30.56 3.47 -3.96
C GLU A 290 -31.83 2.91 -4.61
N PHE A 291 -31.83 2.75 -5.94
CA PHE A 291 -32.94 2.10 -6.64
C PHE A 291 -33.13 0.65 -6.16
N VAL A 292 -32.03 -0.12 -6.04
CA VAL A 292 -32.07 -1.49 -5.51
C VAL A 292 -32.61 -1.53 -4.08
N GLY A 293 -32.22 -0.59 -3.21
CA GLY A 293 -32.79 -0.49 -1.86
C GLY A 293 -34.25 -0.16 -1.82
N THR A 294 -34.67 0.76 -2.67
CA THR A 294 -36.08 1.12 -2.78
C THR A 294 -36.88 -0.11 -3.20
N CYS A 295 -36.36 -0.94 -4.10
CA CYS A 295 -36.96 -2.24 -4.44
C CYS A 295 -36.98 -3.20 -3.24
N ILE A 296 -35.89 -3.30 -2.45
CA ILE A 296 -35.83 -4.14 -1.23
C ILE A 296 -36.87 -3.67 -0.21
N ALA A 297 -36.94 -2.37 0.06
CA ALA A 297 -37.87 -1.77 1.01
C ALA A 297 -39.33 -1.93 0.54
N ALA A 298 -39.61 -1.69 -0.74
CA ALA A 298 -40.94 -1.90 -1.31
C ALA A 298 -41.36 -3.38 -1.25
N ALA A 299 -40.45 -4.30 -1.54
CA ALA A 299 -40.68 -5.74 -1.44
C ALA A 299 -40.94 -6.18 0.00
N ALA A 300 -40.14 -5.69 0.96
CA ALA A 300 -40.32 -5.96 2.38
C ALA A 300 -41.66 -5.40 2.88
N ALA A 301 -42.00 -4.17 2.53
CA ALA A 301 -43.27 -3.54 2.90
C ALA A 301 -44.48 -4.28 2.30
N LEU A 302 -44.44 -4.61 1.01
CA LEU A 302 -45.51 -5.35 0.34
C LEU A 302 -45.69 -6.74 0.96
N SER A 303 -44.58 -7.44 1.20
CA SER A 303 -44.60 -8.78 1.79
C SER A 303 -45.11 -8.75 3.23
N ALA A 304 -44.77 -7.71 4.01
CA ALA A 304 -45.31 -7.50 5.34
C ALA A 304 -46.82 -7.27 5.34
N VAL A 305 -47.34 -6.45 4.40
CA VAL A 305 -48.79 -6.22 4.24
C VAL A 305 -49.52 -7.49 3.82
N LEU A 306 -48.95 -8.27 2.89
CA LEU A 306 -49.55 -9.54 2.46
C LEU A 306 -49.55 -10.59 3.58
N ALA A 307 -48.48 -10.65 4.39
CA ALA A 307 -48.39 -11.54 5.54
C ALA A 307 -49.28 -11.13 6.73
N HIS A 308 -49.72 -9.87 6.77
CA HIS A 308 -50.67 -9.40 7.80
C HIS A 308 -51.99 -10.18 7.76
N GLY A 309 -52.45 -10.60 6.56
CA GLY A 309 -53.66 -11.40 6.40
C GLY A 309 -53.56 -12.84 6.93
N THR A 310 -52.36 -13.42 6.96
CA THR A 310 -52.13 -14.80 7.43
C THR A 310 -51.69 -14.88 8.89
N ASN A 311 -51.02 -13.85 9.41
CA ASN A 311 -50.45 -13.81 10.76
C ASN A 311 -51.23 -12.88 11.71
N ALA A 312 -52.49 -12.58 11.40
CA ALA A 312 -53.34 -11.63 12.11
C ALA A 312 -53.52 -11.92 13.63
N ALA A 313 -53.22 -13.15 14.09
CA ALA A 313 -53.29 -13.53 15.50
C ALA A 313 -52.17 -12.93 16.38
N GLU A 314 -51.06 -12.43 15.81
CA GLU A 314 -49.90 -11.87 16.51
C GLU A 314 -49.74 -10.34 16.30
N GLY A 315 -50.85 -9.64 16.04
CA GLY A 315 -50.90 -8.31 15.40
C GLY A 315 -49.93 -7.22 15.92
N SER A 316 -49.62 -7.15 17.22
CA SER A 316 -48.68 -6.18 17.80
C SER A 316 -47.20 -6.57 17.62
N ALA A 317 -46.85 -7.84 17.90
CA ALA A 317 -45.49 -8.38 17.72
C ALA A 317 -45.02 -8.26 16.27
N PHE A 318 -45.91 -8.63 15.34
CA PHE A 318 -45.62 -8.63 13.92
C PHE A 318 -45.41 -7.20 13.40
N ALA A 319 -46.20 -6.23 13.85
CA ALA A 319 -46.05 -4.82 13.46
C ALA A 319 -44.70 -4.22 13.90
N GLY A 320 -44.25 -4.52 15.12
CA GLY A 320 -42.94 -4.09 15.62
C GLY A 320 -41.78 -4.68 14.82
N LEU A 321 -41.81 -5.98 14.55
CA LEU A 321 -40.80 -6.67 13.74
C LEU A 321 -40.78 -6.17 12.28
N VAL A 322 -41.94 -5.90 11.70
CA VAL A 322 -42.04 -5.27 10.37
C VAL A 322 -41.40 -3.89 10.35
N GLY A 323 -41.61 -3.07 11.40
CA GLY A 323 -40.95 -1.77 11.55
C GLY A 323 -39.42 -1.88 11.60
N VAL A 324 -38.90 -2.88 12.33
CA VAL A 324 -37.45 -3.19 12.36
C VAL A 324 -36.96 -3.61 10.98
N SER A 325 -37.67 -4.51 10.30
CA SER A 325 -37.34 -4.98 8.94
C SER A 325 -37.28 -3.82 7.94
N LEU A 326 -38.25 -2.90 7.99
CA LEU A 326 -38.31 -1.76 7.08
C LEU A 326 -37.19 -0.74 7.36
N THR A 327 -36.88 -0.50 8.63
CA THR A 327 -35.76 0.37 9.05
C THR A 327 -34.44 -0.19 8.51
N PHE A 328 -34.20 -1.48 8.65
CA PHE A 328 -32.99 -2.11 8.13
C PHE A 328 -32.94 -2.12 6.60
N ALA A 329 -34.07 -2.36 5.92
CA ALA A 329 -34.15 -2.30 4.47
C ALA A 329 -33.71 -0.94 3.91
N PHE A 330 -34.06 0.18 4.56
CA PHE A 330 -33.59 1.51 4.15
C PHE A 330 -32.10 1.73 4.39
N THR A 331 -31.52 1.16 5.45
CA THR A 331 -30.09 1.33 5.75
C THR A 331 -29.17 0.41 4.93
N VAL A 332 -29.71 -0.66 4.34
CA VAL A 332 -28.89 -1.67 3.63
C VAL A 332 -28.22 -1.09 2.38
N THR A 333 -28.84 -0.14 1.69
CA THR A 333 -28.26 0.47 0.48
C THR A 333 -27.05 1.32 0.77
N GLN A 334 -27.15 2.15 1.80
CA GLN A 334 -26.03 2.95 2.26
C GLN A 334 -24.88 2.04 2.64
N SER A 335 -25.16 0.95 3.38
CA SER A 335 -24.15 -0.04 3.77
C SER A 335 -23.53 -0.74 2.56
N LEU A 336 -24.32 -1.11 1.54
CA LEU A 336 -23.83 -1.68 0.28
C LEU A 336 -22.97 -0.69 -0.51
N ASN A 337 -23.35 0.59 -0.57
CA ASN A 337 -22.58 1.63 -1.24
C ASN A 337 -21.21 1.83 -0.57
N TRP A 338 -21.22 1.97 0.76
CA TRP A 338 -20.00 2.09 1.55
C TRP A 338 -19.13 0.84 1.44
N THR A 339 -19.71 -0.37 1.37
CA THR A 339 -18.95 -1.61 1.17
C THR A 339 -18.14 -1.58 -0.13
N VAL A 340 -18.75 -1.20 -1.25
CA VAL A 340 -18.05 -1.12 -2.55
C VAL A 340 -16.93 -0.08 -2.50
N ARG A 341 -17.20 1.09 -1.88
CA ARG A 341 -16.21 2.16 -1.73
C ARG A 341 -15.04 1.73 -0.86
N MET A 342 -15.29 1.15 0.31
CA MET A 342 -14.27 0.68 1.24
C MET A 342 -13.44 -0.45 0.64
N LEU A 343 -14.05 -1.37 -0.13
CA LEU A 343 -13.31 -2.43 -0.81
C LEU A 343 -12.36 -1.86 -1.87
N SER A 344 -12.82 -0.91 -2.68
CA SER A 344 -11.99 -0.22 -3.69
C SER A 344 -10.84 0.56 -3.03
N GLN A 345 -11.13 1.25 -1.92
CA GLN A 345 -10.13 1.98 -1.15
C GLN A 345 -9.10 1.04 -0.52
N LEU A 346 -9.53 -0.09 0.04
CA LEU A 346 -8.62 -1.09 0.61
C LEU A 346 -7.70 -1.65 -0.47
N GLN A 347 -8.24 -2.02 -1.65
CA GLN A 347 -7.43 -2.50 -2.76
C GLN A 347 -6.37 -1.48 -3.19
N THR A 348 -6.71 -0.19 -3.20
CA THR A 348 -5.77 0.90 -3.53
C THR A 348 -4.69 1.04 -2.46
N GLN A 349 -5.06 1.00 -1.17
CA GLN A 349 -4.14 1.12 -0.04
C GLN A 349 -3.19 -0.09 0.08
N MET A 350 -3.64 -1.28 -0.32
CA MET A 350 -2.82 -2.50 -0.30
C MET A 350 -1.64 -2.45 -1.27
N VAL A 351 -1.64 -1.54 -2.26
CA VAL A 351 -0.47 -1.28 -3.11
C VAL A 351 0.72 -0.77 -2.28
N SER A 352 0.48 -0.03 -1.19
CA SER A 352 1.54 0.37 -0.27
C SER A 352 2.17 -0.82 0.43
N VAL A 353 1.38 -1.84 0.81
CA VAL A 353 1.90 -3.09 1.39
C VAL A 353 2.72 -3.87 0.37
N GLU A 354 2.24 -3.97 -0.87
CA GLU A 354 2.97 -4.62 -1.98
C GLU A 354 4.35 -3.98 -2.18
N ARG A 355 4.39 -2.65 -2.23
CA ARG A 355 5.63 -1.88 -2.37
C ARG A 355 6.61 -2.07 -1.22
N ILE A 356 6.10 -2.11 0.02
CA ILE A 356 6.91 -2.40 1.21
C ILE A 356 7.47 -3.82 1.09
N GLN A 357 6.64 -4.78 0.70
CA GLN A 357 7.05 -6.18 0.54
C GLN A 357 8.20 -6.31 -0.46
N THR A 358 8.12 -5.67 -1.63
CA THR A 358 9.20 -5.67 -2.63
C THR A 358 10.53 -5.22 -2.03
N TYR A 359 10.52 -4.19 -1.17
CA TYR A 359 11.73 -3.72 -0.50
C TYR A 359 12.20 -4.68 0.58
N THR A 360 11.30 -5.38 1.27
CA THR A 360 11.70 -6.38 2.28
C THR A 360 12.30 -7.66 1.67
N GLU A 361 12.05 -7.91 0.39
CA GLU A 361 12.54 -9.08 -0.34
C GLU A 361 13.73 -8.78 -1.28
N MET A 362 14.18 -7.52 -1.32
CA MET A 362 15.29 -7.10 -2.18
C MET A 362 16.63 -7.74 -1.74
N PRO A 363 17.60 -7.92 -2.66
CA PRO A 363 18.90 -8.47 -2.30
C PRO A 363 19.65 -7.57 -1.31
N THR A 364 20.27 -8.18 -0.30
CA THR A 364 21.13 -7.49 0.67
C THR A 364 22.60 -7.67 0.31
N GLU A 365 23.45 -6.81 0.88
CA GLU A 365 24.89 -7.05 0.96
C GLU A 365 25.22 -8.39 1.63
N ALA A 366 26.47 -8.82 1.47
CA ALA A 366 27.02 -10.02 2.08
C ALA A 366 26.83 -10.04 3.61
N ALA A 367 27.03 -11.21 4.21
CA ALA A 367 26.83 -11.40 5.65
C ALA A 367 27.70 -10.42 6.47
N LEU A 368 27.11 -9.86 7.53
CA LEU A 368 27.80 -8.93 8.42
C LEU A 368 28.90 -9.63 9.23
N THR A 369 28.63 -10.84 9.70
CA THR A 369 29.54 -11.63 10.54
C THR A 369 30.05 -12.84 9.78
N SER A 370 31.33 -13.17 9.98
CA SER A 370 31.95 -14.36 9.41
C SER A 370 31.28 -15.64 9.95
N ILE A 371 31.18 -16.67 9.12
CA ILE A 371 30.81 -18.01 9.59
C ILE A 371 31.90 -18.50 10.55
N ALA A 372 31.56 -19.23 11.61
CA ALA A 372 32.53 -19.64 12.64
C ALA A 372 33.79 -20.33 12.08
N ALA A 373 33.68 -21.05 10.96
CA ALA A 373 34.79 -21.71 10.28
C ALA A 373 35.71 -20.77 9.48
N GLU A 374 35.23 -19.58 9.12
CA GLU A 374 35.93 -18.60 8.28
C GLU A 374 36.28 -17.31 9.04
N LYS A 375 36.02 -17.30 10.36
CA LYS A 375 36.32 -16.14 11.20
C LYS A 375 37.84 -15.99 11.33
N PRO A 376 38.39 -14.81 11.01
CA PRO A 376 39.82 -14.60 11.19
C PRO A 376 40.18 -14.68 12.68
N PRO A 377 41.47 -14.89 13.01
CA PRO A 377 41.96 -14.84 14.38
C PRO A 377 41.52 -13.55 15.08
N LEU A 378 41.32 -13.59 16.41
CA LEU A 378 40.92 -12.42 17.21
C LEU A 378 41.87 -11.22 17.05
N ASP A 379 43.14 -11.49 16.76
CA ASP A 379 44.19 -10.48 16.65
C ASP A 379 44.36 -9.98 15.19
N TRP A 380 43.55 -10.48 14.25
CA TRP A 380 43.59 -10.06 12.87
C TRP A 380 42.90 -8.70 12.70
N PRO A 381 43.47 -7.78 11.90
CA PRO A 381 44.74 -7.87 11.20
C PRO A 381 45.94 -7.52 12.10
N THR A 382 46.99 -8.34 12.03
CA THR A 382 48.19 -8.24 12.89
C THR A 382 49.27 -7.31 12.31
N ALA A 383 49.52 -7.41 11.00
CA ALA A 383 50.61 -6.71 10.32
C ALA A 383 50.11 -5.66 9.32
N GLY A 384 48.93 -5.89 8.74
CA GLY A 384 48.29 -5.00 7.77
C GLY A 384 48.93 -5.06 6.38
N ALA A 385 49.50 -6.20 5.98
CA ALA A 385 49.99 -6.41 4.62
C ALA A 385 48.80 -6.65 3.67
N ILE A 386 48.76 -5.95 2.53
CA ILE A 386 47.64 -6.00 1.58
C ILE A 386 48.13 -6.49 0.23
N SER A 387 47.42 -7.43 -0.39
CA SER A 387 47.76 -7.92 -1.73
C SER A 387 46.53 -8.02 -2.61
N PHE A 388 46.61 -7.36 -3.77
CA PHE A 388 45.64 -7.41 -4.86
C PHE A 388 46.16 -8.36 -5.92
N ASN A 389 45.35 -9.35 -6.30
CA ASN A 389 45.71 -10.35 -7.31
C ASN A 389 44.67 -10.39 -8.45
N ARG A 390 45.04 -9.87 -9.62
CA ARG A 390 44.23 -9.79 -10.85
C ARG A 390 42.81 -9.28 -10.61
N VAL A 391 42.70 -8.19 -9.84
CA VAL A 391 41.43 -7.63 -9.40
C VAL A 391 40.69 -6.94 -10.56
N ASP A 392 39.48 -7.41 -10.81
CA ASP A 392 38.50 -6.84 -11.71
C ASP A 392 37.32 -6.30 -10.89
N LEU A 393 36.94 -5.04 -11.13
CA LEU A 393 35.83 -4.40 -10.43
C LEU A 393 34.94 -3.63 -11.40
N ARG A 394 33.63 -3.82 -11.26
CA ARG A 394 32.57 -3.04 -11.89
C ARG A 394 31.53 -2.66 -10.84
N TYR A 395 31.01 -1.44 -10.90
CA TYR A 395 30.03 -0.96 -9.92
C TYR A 395 28.68 -1.70 -10.00
N ARG A 396 28.26 -2.08 -11.20
CA ARG A 396 27.02 -2.82 -11.46
C ARG A 396 27.18 -3.78 -12.64
N PRO A 397 26.40 -4.86 -12.70
CA PRO A 397 26.21 -5.63 -13.93
C PRO A 397 25.82 -4.70 -15.10
N GLY A 398 26.24 -5.03 -16.31
CA GLY A 398 26.02 -4.19 -17.51
C GLY A 398 27.00 -3.02 -17.70
N LEU A 399 27.69 -2.55 -16.65
CA LEU A 399 28.69 -1.47 -16.77
C LEU A 399 30.09 -1.98 -17.16
N PRO A 400 30.91 -1.13 -17.83
CA PRO A 400 32.31 -1.46 -18.11
C PRO A 400 33.13 -1.62 -16.82
N ARG A 401 34.13 -2.51 -16.86
CA ARG A 401 35.07 -2.70 -15.74
C ARG A 401 35.92 -1.45 -15.54
N VAL A 402 35.97 -0.99 -14.29
CA VAL A 402 36.76 0.18 -13.85
C VAL A 402 38.17 -0.25 -13.48
N LEU A 403 38.31 -1.32 -12.69
CA LEU A 403 39.60 -1.99 -12.44
C LEU A 403 39.70 -3.22 -13.35
N ARG A 404 40.87 -3.41 -13.98
CA ARG A 404 41.11 -4.44 -14.99
C ARG A 404 42.44 -5.17 -14.71
N GLY A 405 42.36 -6.38 -14.16
CA GLY A 405 43.49 -7.27 -13.91
C GLY A 405 44.52 -6.70 -12.93
N LEU A 406 44.11 -5.81 -12.03
CA LEU A 406 45.04 -5.07 -11.20
C LEU A 406 45.75 -5.99 -10.20
N THR A 407 47.08 -5.94 -10.20
CA THR A 407 47.93 -6.76 -9.32
C THR A 407 49.00 -5.90 -8.68
N PHE A 408 49.02 -5.82 -7.35
CA PHE A 408 50.08 -5.16 -6.57
C PHE A 408 50.04 -5.65 -5.12
N SER A 409 51.13 -5.42 -4.38
CA SER A 409 51.21 -5.72 -2.95
C SER A 409 51.74 -4.52 -2.18
N VAL A 410 51.29 -4.37 -0.94
CA VAL A 410 51.69 -3.35 0.03
C VAL A 410 52.19 -4.06 1.27
N ASN A 411 53.42 -3.77 1.68
CA ASN A 411 54.01 -4.42 2.84
C ASN A 411 53.38 -3.92 4.14
N ALA A 412 53.54 -4.71 5.19
CA ALA A 412 53.10 -4.34 6.52
C ALA A 412 53.69 -2.98 6.95
N LYS A 413 52.83 -2.09 7.46
CA LYS A 413 53.19 -0.74 7.95
C LYS A 413 53.81 0.18 6.89
N GLU A 414 53.66 -0.14 5.61
CA GLU A 414 54.13 0.68 4.50
C GLU A 414 53.18 1.86 4.24
N LYS A 415 53.74 3.05 3.99
CA LYS A 415 52.97 4.25 3.62
C LYS A 415 52.99 4.40 2.11
N VAL A 416 51.85 4.19 1.47
CA VAL A 416 51.71 4.22 0.01
C VAL A 416 50.87 5.41 -0.45
N GLY A 417 51.35 6.13 -1.45
CA GLY A 417 50.60 7.19 -2.13
C GLY A 417 50.03 6.69 -3.47
N ILE A 418 48.73 6.88 -3.70
CA ILE A 418 48.06 6.52 -4.96
C ILE A 418 47.84 7.78 -5.80
N VAL A 419 48.52 7.89 -6.93
CA VAL A 419 48.45 9.04 -7.85
C VAL A 419 47.85 8.66 -9.19
N GLY A 420 47.16 9.59 -9.83
CA GLY A 420 46.58 9.38 -11.16
C GLY A 420 45.52 10.42 -11.51
N ARG A 421 45.15 10.52 -12.79
CA ARG A 421 44.12 11.44 -13.29
C ARG A 421 42.74 11.17 -12.65
N THR A 422 41.85 12.15 -12.69
CA THR A 422 40.44 11.97 -12.31
C THR A 422 39.81 10.86 -13.14
N GLY A 423 39.01 10.00 -12.53
CA GLY A 423 38.41 8.83 -13.20
C GLY A 423 39.33 7.61 -13.38
N ALA A 424 40.59 7.66 -12.94
CA ALA A 424 41.53 6.53 -13.05
C ALA A 424 41.24 5.33 -12.11
N GLY A 425 40.09 5.31 -11.41
CA GLY A 425 39.73 4.21 -10.50
C GLY A 425 40.34 4.27 -9.10
N LYS A 426 40.95 5.40 -8.69
CA LYS A 426 41.57 5.56 -7.36
C LYS A 426 40.59 5.28 -6.21
N SER A 427 39.43 5.94 -6.21
CA SER A 427 38.39 5.71 -5.20
C SER A 427 37.81 4.29 -5.29
N SER A 428 37.79 3.69 -6.48
CA SER A 428 37.31 2.32 -6.70
C SER A 428 38.19 1.27 -6.02
N LEU A 429 39.49 1.55 -5.81
CA LEU A 429 40.36 0.67 -5.01
C LEU A 429 39.89 0.58 -3.57
N ILE A 430 39.53 1.73 -2.99
CA ILE A 430 39.06 1.81 -1.61
C ILE A 430 37.68 1.14 -1.49
N VAL A 431 36.80 1.36 -2.48
CA VAL A 431 35.49 0.68 -2.58
C VAL A 431 35.64 -0.85 -2.60
N GLY A 432 36.59 -1.38 -3.39
CA GLY A 432 36.89 -2.81 -3.43
C GLY A 432 37.51 -3.35 -2.14
N LEU A 433 38.44 -2.60 -1.54
CA LEU A 433 39.08 -2.98 -0.27
C LEU A 433 38.07 -3.04 0.89
N MET A 434 37.12 -2.10 0.94
CA MET A 434 36.05 -2.05 1.95
C MET A 434 34.88 -3.00 1.63
N ARG A 435 34.95 -3.73 0.51
CA ARG A 435 33.87 -4.56 -0.05
C ARG A 435 32.52 -3.82 -0.04
N LEU A 436 32.52 -2.56 -0.48
CA LEU A 436 31.27 -1.84 -0.77
C LEU A 436 30.66 -2.33 -2.08
N VAL A 437 31.52 -2.78 -3.00
CA VAL A 437 31.15 -3.48 -4.23
C VAL A 437 32.00 -4.74 -4.29
N GLU A 438 31.35 -5.88 -4.53
CA GLU A 438 32.05 -7.16 -4.70
C GLU A 438 32.87 -7.20 -5.99
N LEU A 439 33.95 -7.98 -5.96
CA LEU A 439 34.83 -8.14 -7.12
C LEU A 439 34.17 -9.00 -8.20
N ASP A 440 34.39 -8.64 -9.47
CA ASP A 440 33.94 -9.44 -10.63
C ASP A 440 34.90 -10.61 -10.87
N ALA A 441 36.19 -10.40 -10.61
CA ALA A 441 37.24 -11.42 -10.68
C ALA A 441 38.46 -11.03 -9.84
N GLY A 442 39.29 -12.02 -9.53
CA GLY A 442 40.51 -11.84 -8.72
C GLY A 442 40.25 -11.98 -7.23
N SER A 443 41.22 -11.55 -6.42
CA SER A 443 41.11 -11.58 -4.95
C SER A 443 41.90 -10.44 -4.30
N ILE A 444 41.44 -10.00 -3.14
CA ILE A 444 42.15 -9.08 -2.25
C ILE A 444 42.40 -9.83 -0.94
N THR A 445 43.62 -9.77 -0.44
CA THR A 445 44.00 -10.43 0.81
C THR A 445 44.61 -9.42 1.78
N ILE A 446 44.29 -9.58 3.07
CA ILE A 446 44.90 -8.81 4.17
C ILE A 446 45.54 -9.81 5.13
N ASP A 447 46.85 -9.68 5.37
CA ASP A 447 47.67 -10.65 6.10
C ASP A 447 47.53 -12.10 5.58
N GLY A 448 47.38 -12.24 4.27
CA GLY A 448 47.20 -13.54 3.59
C GLY A 448 45.79 -14.12 3.68
N VAL A 449 44.86 -13.48 4.41
CA VAL A 449 43.46 -13.90 4.49
C VAL A 449 42.65 -13.22 3.40
N ASP A 450 41.91 -14.00 2.62
CA ASP A 450 41.01 -13.50 1.57
C ASP A 450 39.80 -12.79 2.19
N ILE A 451 39.65 -11.50 1.86
CA ILE A 451 38.59 -10.67 2.45
C ILE A 451 37.20 -11.09 1.99
N SER A 452 37.06 -11.84 0.88
CA SER A 452 35.76 -12.31 0.37
C SER A 452 35.05 -13.28 1.32
N LYS A 453 35.83 -13.98 2.16
CA LYS A 453 35.35 -14.98 3.13
C LYS A 453 35.02 -14.40 4.50
N ILE A 454 35.43 -13.16 4.75
CA ILE A 454 35.24 -12.47 6.03
C ILE A 454 33.90 -11.74 6.03
N GLY A 455 33.21 -11.70 7.17
CA GLY A 455 32.01 -10.88 7.35
C GLY A 455 32.31 -9.39 7.20
N LEU A 456 31.39 -8.63 6.60
CA LEU A 456 31.62 -7.21 6.31
C LEU A 456 31.88 -6.36 7.55
N HIS A 457 31.23 -6.66 8.68
CA HIS A 457 31.45 -5.92 9.94
C HIS A 457 32.82 -6.26 10.56
N ASP A 458 33.23 -7.52 10.49
CA ASP A 458 34.54 -7.97 10.97
C ASP A 458 35.67 -7.33 10.13
N LEU A 459 35.47 -7.18 8.81
CA LEU A 459 36.40 -6.49 7.92
C LEU A 459 36.43 -4.98 8.16
N ARG A 460 35.26 -4.32 8.09
CA ARG A 460 35.14 -2.85 8.10
C ARG A 460 35.47 -2.23 9.46
N SER A 461 35.32 -2.97 10.57
CA SER A 461 35.74 -2.49 11.90
C SER A 461 37.26 -2.40 12.08
N ASN A 462 38.02 -3.12 11.26
CA ASN A 462 39.48 -3.16 11.29
C ASN A 462 40.15 -2.23 10.26
N ILE A 463 39.37 -1.50 9.46
CA ILE A 463 39.86 -0.56 8.44
C ILE A 463 39.24 0.81 8.68
N ALA A 464 40.09 1.82 8.86
CA ALA A 464 39.65 3.21 8.97
C ALA A 464 39.74 3.91 7.59
N ILE A 465 38.69 4.67 7.26
CA ILE A 465 38.63 5.50 6.05
C ILE A 465 38.22 6.93 6.45
N ILE A 466 38.83 7.90 5.78
CA ILE A 466 38.37 9.29 5.81
C ILE A 466 37.68 9.55 4.46
N PRO A 467 36.36 9.80 4.44
CA PRO A 467 35.65 10.04 3.18
C PRO A 467 36.08 11.38 2.56
N GLN A 468 35.90 11.51 1.24
CA GLN A 468 36.19 12.76 0.53
C GLN A 468 35.30 13.90 1.01
N ASP A 469 34.01 13.60 1.18
CA ASP A 469 33.03 14.52 1.74
C ASP A 469 32.77 14.14 3.21
N PRO A 470 33.16 14.98 4.18
CA PRO A 470 32.91 14.71 5.59
C PRO A 470 31.41 14.87 5.89
N VAL A 471 30.72 13.74 6.05
CA VAL A 471 29.32 13.73 6.49
C VAL A 471 29.27 13.56 8.00
N LEU A 472 28.71 14.55 8.69
CA LEU A 472 28.43 14.50 10.12
C LEU A 472 26.93 14.28 10.32
N PHE A 473 26.56 13.30 11.14
CA PHE A 473 25.18 13.10 11.53
C PHE A 473 24.77 14.11 12.59
N SER A 474 23.51 14.56 12.55
CA SER A 474 22.96 15.39 13.62
C SER A 474 22.90 14.59 14.91
N GLY A 475 23.66 15.03 15.90
CA GLY A 475 23.86 14.35 17.18
C GLY A 475 25.02 14.97 17.95
N THR A 476 25.24 14.53 19.19
CA THR A 476 26.40 14.91 20.02
C THR A 476 27.52 13.90 19.89
#